data_AF-A0A526QLA9-F1
#
_entry.id   AF-A0A526QLA9-F1
#
_cell.length_a   1.000
_cell.length_b   1.000
_cell.length_c   1.000
_cell.angle_alpha   90.00
_cell.angle_beta   90.00
_cell.angle_gamma   90.00
#
_symmetry.space_group_name_H-M   'P 1'
#
loop_
_entity.id
_entity.type
_entity.pdbx_description
1 polymer ?
#
loop_
_entity_poly.entity_id
_entity_poly.type
_entity_poly.pdbx_seq_one_letter_code
_entity_poly.pdbx_strand_id
1 'polypeptide(L)'
;MSTEAIAAEKPKRNYNALFGLTLLALLVLLWVILSVSTQSFASANNISNLLRQGSMIAILAVGQTFVIITGGIDLSVGAVVGFATVITAMLINAGVPVFAAILITLLVGVAIGLFHGFGIVRMGLPPF
;
A
#
# COMPACT_ATOMS: atom_id res chain seq x y z
N MET A 1 -47.70 44.97 15.98
CA MET A 1 -47.43 43.58 15.57
C MET A 1 -46.56 43.64 14.33
N SER A 2 -45.25 43.78 14.50
CA SER A 2 -44.26 43.84 13.41
C SER A 2 -43.66 42.45 13.22
N THR A 3 -44.14 41.72 12.23
CA THR A 3 -43.56 40.46 11.76
C THR A 3 -42.21 40.75 11.09
N GLU A 4 -41.11 40.50 11.80
CA GLU A 4 -39.79 40.36 11.18
C GLU A 4 -39.79 39.08 10.35
N ALA A 5 -39.54 39.21 9.05
CA ALA A 5 -39.39 38.08 8.15
C ALA A 5 -38.12 37.31 8.55
N ILE A 6 -38.31 36.06 9.00
CA ILE A 6 -37.21 35.12 9.24
C ILE A 6 -36.54 34.86 7.87
N ALA A 7 -35.39 35.48 7.65
CA ALA A 7 -34.60 35.26 6.44
C ALA A 7 -34.12 33.81 6.41
N ALA A 8 -34.51 33.07 5.37
CA ALA A 8 -34.06 31.70 5.15
C ALA A 8 -32.53 31.67 4.99
N GLU A 9 -31.85 30.90 5.85
CA GLU A 9 -30.40 30.72 5.77
C GLU A 9 -30.06 30.04 4.44
N LYS A 10 -29.24 30.70 3.60
CA LYS A 10 -28.86 30.16 2.29
C LYS A 10 -28.05 28.86 2.49
N PRO A 11 -28.31 27.79 1.72
CA PRO A 11 -27.61 26.52 1.90
C PRO A 11 -26.10 26.72 1.72
N LYS A 12 -25.32 26.36 2.75
CA LYS A 12 -23.85 26.40 2.69
C LYS A 12 -23.39 25.38 1.66
N ARG A 13 -22.87 25.85 0.52
CA ARG A 13 -22.40 24.99 -0.57
C ARG A 13 -21.19 24.18 -0.08
N ASN A 14 -21.32 22.85 -0.05
CA ASN A 14 -20.25 21.95 0.39
C ASN A 14 -19.17 21.83 -0.70
N TYR A 15 -18.24 22.80 -0.72
CA TYR A 15 -17.15 22.85 -1.70
C TYR A 15 -16.26 21.60 -1.66
N ASN A 16 -16.16 20.90 -0.53
CA ASN A 16 -15.36 19.68 -0.39
C ASN A 16 -15.94 18.52 -1.20
N ALA A 17 -17.27 18.38 -1.18
CA ALA A 17 -17.96 17.38 -2.00
C ALA A 17 -17.83 17.69 -3.50
N LEU A 18 -17.97 18.97 -3.87
CA LEU A 18 -17.82 19.41 -5.26
C LEU A 18 -16.38 19.17 -5.77
N PHE A 19 -15.39 19.50 -4.94
CA PHE A 19 -13.98 19.30 -5.23
C PHE A 19 -13.62 17.82 -5.34
N GLY A 20 -14.08 16.98 -4.41
CA GLY A 20 -13.89 15.52 -4.47
C GLY A 20 -14.49 14.90 -5.73
N LEU A 21 -15.68 15.34 -6.13
CA LEU A 21 -16.32 14.89 -7.36
C LEU A 21 -15.55 15.34 -8.61
N THR A 22 -14.96 16.54 -8.57
CA THR A 22 -14.13 17.06 -9.67
C THR A 22 -12.83 16.26 -9.81
N LEU A 23 -12.17 15.91 -8.71
CA LEU A 23 -10.97 15.06 -8.73
C LEU A 23 -11.30 13.66 -9.26
N LEU A 24 -12.41 13.07 -8.82
CA LEU A 24 -12.85 11.77 -9.34
C LEU A 24 -13.15 11.84 -10.84
N ALA A 25 -13.84 12.89 -11.30
CA ALA A 25 -14.12 13.11 -12.70
C ALA A 25 -12.84 13.26 -13.54
N LEU A 26 -11.85 14.01 -13.05
CA LEU A 26 -10.54 14.14 -13.69
C LEU A 26 -9.79 12.81 -13.75
N LEU A 27 -9.82 12.02 -12.68
CA LEU A 27 -9.20 10.69 -12.65
C LEU A 27 -9.82 9.76 -13.68
N VAL A 28 -11.17 9.70 -13.76
CA VAL A 28 -11.88 8.88 -14.73
C VAL A 28 -11.60 9.37 -16.15
N LEU A 29 -11.62 10.68 -16.39
CA LEU A 29 -11.29 11.25 -17.69
C LEU A 29 -9.88 10.88 -18.14
N LEU A 30 -8.88 11.03 -17.25
CA LEU A 30 -7.50 10.64 -17.52
C LEU A 30 -7.40 9.14 -17.82
N TRP A 31 -8.08 8.31 -17.04
CA TRP A 31 -8.10 6.86 -17.23
C TRP A 31 -8.66 6.48 -18.61
N VAL A 32 -9.75 7.11 -19.05
CA VAL A 32 -10.35 6.87 -20.38
C VAL A 32 -9.39 7.32 -21.48
N ILE A 33 -8.82 8.52 -21.37
CA ILE A 33 -7.87 9.04 -22.36
C ILE A 33 -6.67 8.09 -22.50
N LEU A 34 -6.05 7.69 -21.39
CA LEU A 34 -4.91 6.78 -21.43
C LEU A 34 -5.28 5.40 -21.95
N SER A 35 -6.48 4.90 -21.66
CA SER A 35 -6.98 3.62 -22.17
C SER A 35 -7.12 3.59 -23.68
N VAL A 36 -7.49 4.72 -24.30
CA VAL A 36 -7.64 4.81 -25.76
C VAL A 36 -6.32 5.20 -26.44
N SER A 37 -5.55 6.12 -25.84
CA SER A 37 -4.30 6.61 -26.41
C SER A 37 -3.13 5.63 -26.29
N THR A 38 -3.16 4.73 -25.30
CA THR A 38 -2.07 3.79 -25.02
C THR A 38 -2.57 2.35 -25.03
N GLN A 39 -2.22 1.58 -26.07
CA GLN A 39 -2.68 0.20 -26.25
C GLN A 39 -2.36 -0.72 -25.06
N SER A 40 -1.25 -0.48 -24.36
CA SER A 40 -0.84 -1.28 -23.20
C SER A 40 -1.55 -0.89 -21.89
N PHE A 41 -2.15 0.30 -21.79
CA PHE A 41 -2.66 0.85 -20.53
C PHE A 41 -3.78 0.01 -19.93
N ALA A 42 -4.83 -0.27 -20.70
CA ALA A 42 -5.97 -1.09 -20.26
C ALA A 42 -5.79 -2.59 -20.55
N SER A 43 -4.58 -3.04 -20.90
CA SER A 43 -4.31 -4.45 -21.19
C SER A 43 -4.39 -5.33 -19.93
N ALA A 44 -4.83 -6.58 -20.08
CA ALA A 44 -4.88 -7.54 -18.97
C ALA A 44 -3.52 -7.74 -18.29
N ASN A 45 -2.43 -7.68 -19.06
CA ASN A 45 -1.07 -7.76 -18.53
C ASN A 45 -0.72 -6.56 -17.65
N ASN A 46 -1.00 -5.33 -18.10
CA ASN A 46 -0.74 -4.14 -17.32
C ASN A 46 -1.59 -4.08 -16.05
N ILE A 47 -2.88 -4.43 -16.16
CA ILE A 47 -3.78 -4.52 -15.01
C ILE A 47 -3.28 -5.59 -14.03
N SER A 48 -2.91 -6.78 -14.50
CA SER A 48 -2.36 -7.84 -13.63
C SER A 48 -1.06 -7.40 -12.95
N ASN A 49 -0.17 -6.72 -13.67
CA ASN A 49 1.08 -6.20 -13.10
C ASN A 49 0.81 -5.13 -12.04
N LEU A 50 -0.15 -4.25 -12.27
CA LEU A 50 -0.56 -3.22 -11.29
C LEU A 50 -1.17 -3.87 -10.05
N LEU A 51 -2.06 -4.86 -10.23
CA LEU A 51 -2.67 -5.59 -9.14
C LEU A 51 -1.65 -6.41 -8.33
N ARG A 52 -0.63 -7.00 -8.96
CA ARG A 52 0.46 -7.71 -8.26
C ARG A 52 1.30 -6.74 -7.42
N GLN A 53 1.66 -5.58 -7.96
CA GLN A 53 2.37 -4.54 -7.23
C GLN A 53 1.53 -4.02 -6.04
N GLY A 54 0.23 -3.81 -6.26
CA GLY A 54 -0.70 -3.40 -5.19
C GLY A 54 -0.89 -4.48 -4.12
N SER A 55 -0.95 -5.76 -4.52
CA SER A 55 -1.09 -6.90 -3.59
C SER A 55 0.09 -6.97 -2.62
N MET A 56 1.30 -6.70 -3.11
CA MET A 56 2.49 -6.64 -2.28
C MET A 56 2.36 -5.57 -1.18
N ILE A 57 1.95 -4.35 -1.52
CA ILE A 57 1.71 -3.28 -0.54
C ILE A 57 0.59 -3.65 0.42
N ALA A 58 -0.50 -4.25 -0.06
CA ALA A 58 -1.62 -4.66 0.77
C ALA A 58 -1.21 -5.71 1.82
N ILE A 59 -0.42 -6.72 1.43
CA ILE A 59 0.10 -7.73 2.36
C ILE A 59 1.00 -7.08 3.43
N LEU A 60 1.88 -6.15 3.02
CA LEU A 60 2.73 -5.42 3.96
C LEU A 60 1.90 -4.57 4.93
N ALA A 61 0.86 -3.89 4.44
CA ALA A 61 -0.03 -3.08 5.28
C ALA A 61 -0.73 -3.92 6.36
N VAL A 62 -1.13 -5.16 6.05
CA VAL A 62 -1.69 -6.09 7.04
C VAL A 62 -0.66 -6.41 8.13
N GLY A 63 0.59 -6.70 7.77
CA GLY A 63 1.66 -6.93 8.75
C GLY A 63 1.98 -5.69 9.60
N GLN A 64 2.07 -4.52 8.96
CA GLN A 64 2.36 -3.24 9.62
C GLN A 64 1.23 -2.79 10.55
N THR A 65 0.00 -3.28 10.37
CA THR A 65 -1.11 -3.03 11.31
C THR A 65 -0.74 -3.47 12.73
N PHE A 66 -0.07 -4.61 12.90
CA PHE A 66 0.36 -5.08 14.22
C PHE A 66 1.42 -4.17 14.83
N VAL A 67 2.37 -3.69 14.02
CA VAL A 67 3.43 -2.76 14.46
C VAL A 67 2.82 -1.44 14.94
N ILE A 68 1.90 -0.87 14.17
CA ILE A 68 1.24 0.40 14.49
C ILE A 68 0.40 0.28 15.77
N ILE A 69 -0.33 -0.82 15.95
CA ILE A 69 -1.12 -1.05 17.17
C ILE A 69 -0.22 -1.13 18.41
N THR A 70 1.02 -1.63 18.27
CA THR A 70 2.02 -1.62 19.36
C THR A 70 2.67 -0.24 19.59
N GLY A 71 2.28 0.79 18.86
CA GLY A 71 2.81 2.16 18.97
C GLY A 71 4.12 2.39 18.22
N GLY A 72 4.51 1.49 17.32
CA GLY A 72 5.73 1.59 16.52
C GLY A 72 5.51 2.01 15.06
N ILE A 73 6.60 2.31 14.35
CA ILE A 73 6.61 2.61 12.91
C ILE A 73 7.81 1.90 12.29
N ASP A 74 7.60 0.69 11.78
CA ASP A 74 8.70 -0.11 11.22
C ASP A 74 9.07 0.39 9.80
N LEU A 75 10.15 1.18 9.71
CA LEU A 75 10.71 1.64 8.43
C LEU A 75 11.60 0.58 7.77
N SER A 76 12.04 -0.44 8.53
CA SER A 76 12.91 -1.51 8.05
C SER A 76 12.21 -2.41 7.02
N VAL A 77 10.87 -2.47 7.01
CA VAL A 77 10.07 -3.32 6.12
C VAL A 77 10.45 -3.15 4.63
N GLY A 78 10.80 -1.94 4.20
CA GLY A 78 11.27 -1.69 2.83
C GLY A 78 12.59 -2.39 2.50
N ALA A 79 13.53 -2.36 3.44
CA ALA A 79 14.82 -3.06 3.31
C ALA A 79 14.64 -4.59 3.35
N VAL A 80 13.78 -5.10 4.24
CA VAL A 80 13.46 -6.53 4.35
C VAL A 80 12.84 -7.04 3.05
N VAL A 81 11.93 -6.28 2.45
CA VAL A 81 11.32 -6.59 1.16
C VAL A 81 12.36 -6.64 0.04
N GLY A 82 13.25 -5.65 -0.04
CA GLY A 82 14.33 -5.63 -1.03
C GLY A 82 15.25 -6.84 -0.88
N PHE A 83 15.62 -7.17 0.37
CA PHE A 83 16.46 -8.32 0.68
C PHE A 83 15.77 -9.65 0.31
N ALA A 84 14.50 -9.83 0.66
CA ALA A 84 13.70 -11.00 0.30
C ALA A 84 13.60 -11.19 -1.22
N THR A 85 13.51 -10.08 -1.97
CA THR A 85 13.50 -10.10 -3.44
C THR A 85 14.82 -10.60 -4.00
N VAL A 86 15.94 -10.09 -3.47
CA VAL A 86 17.30 -10.51 -3.90
C VAL A 86 17.54 -11.98 -3.57
N ILE A 87 17.22 -12.44 -2.36
CA ILE A 87 17.38 -13.86 -1.97
C ILE A 87 16.58 -14.76 -2.92
N THR A 88 15.31 -14.44 -3.15
CA THR A 88 14.44 -15.25 -4.00
C THR A 88 14.99 -15.31 -5.43
N ALA A 89 15.42 -14.18 -5.98
CA ALA A 89 16.03 -14.12 -7.31
C ALA A 89 17.32 -14.93 -7.39
N MET A 90 18.19 -14.84 -6.38
CA MET A 90 19.44 -15.62 -6.31
C MET A 90 19.18 -17.13 -6.24
N LEU A 91 18.23 -17.57 -5.42
CA LEU A 91 17.87 -18.99 -5.29
C LEU A 91 17.33 -19.54 -6.62
N ILE A 92 16.40 -18.82 -7.26
CA ILE A 92 15.85 -19.23 -8.56
C ILE A 92 16.96 -19.27 -9.62
N ASN A 93 17.84 -18.27 -9.65
CA ASN A 93 18.97 -18.22 -10.59
C ASN A 93 19.98 -19.35 -10.35
N ALA A 94 20.13 -19.82 -9.10
CA ALA A 94 20.94 -20.98 -8.74
C ALA A 94 20.27 -22.33 -9.07
N GLY A 95 19.10 -22.33 -9.71
CA GLY A 95 18.36 -23.53 -10.08
C GLY A 95 17.54 -24.15 -8.95
N VAL A 96 17.38 -23.46 -7.81
CA VAL A 96 16.51 -23.92 -6.73
C VAL A 96 15.06 -23.88 -7.22
N PRO A 97 14.26 -24.96 -7.03
CA PRO A 97 12.86 -24.96 -7.42
C PRO A 97 12.11 -23.79 -6.79
N VAL A 98 11.22 -23.14 -7.56
CA VAL A 98 10.50 -21.92 -7.15
C VAL A 98 9.82 -22.07 -5.79
N PHE A 99 9.17 -23.21 -5.54
CA PHE A 99 8.50 -23.47 -4.27
C PHE A 99 9.47 -23.51 -3.08
N ALA A 100 10.64 -24.12 -3.26
CA ALA A 100 11.69 -24.17 -2.24
C ALA A 100 12.30 -22.78 -2.02
N ALA A 101 12.52 -22.00 -3.09
CA ALA A 101 13.01 -20.63 -2.99
C ALA A 101 12.07 -19.74 -2.16
N ILE A 102 10.75 -19.83 -2.41
CA ILE A 102 9.73 -19.12 -1.63
C ILE A 102 9.80 -19.52 -0.16
N LEU A 103 9.84 -20.81 0.15
CA LEU A 103 9.85 -21.28 1.53
C LEU A 103 11.11 -20.82 2.28
N ILE A 104 12.28 -20.90 1.65
CA ILE A 104 13.54 -20.44 2.24
C ILE A 104 13.47 -18.93 2.52
N THR A 105 13.04 -18.12 1.55
CA THR A 105 12.90 -16.67 1.73
C THR A 105 11.91 -16.33 2.86
N LEU A 106 10.79 -17.05 2.97
CA LEU A 106 9.83 -16.85 4.05
C LEU A 106 10.45 -17.13 5.42
N LEU A 107 11.21 -18.22 5.55
CA LEU A 107 11.92 -18.55 6.80
C LEU A 107 12.95 -17.47 7.17
N VAL A 108 13.68 -16.93 6.20
CA VAL A 108 14.59 -15.80 6.42
C VAL A 108 13.83 -14.56 6.91
N GLY A 109 12.68 -14.25 6.29
CA GLY A 109 11.82 -13.15 6.72
C GLY A 109 11.32 -13.29 8.15
N VAL A 110 10.91 -14.50 8.56
CA VAL A 110 10.52 -14.81 9.94
C VAL A 110 11.69 -14.61 10.90
N ALA A 111 12.89 -15.07 10.55
CA ALA A 111 14.07 -14.89 11.39
C ALA A 111 14.41 -13.41 11.60
N ILE A 112 14.34 -12.58 10.55
CA ILE A 112 14.55 -11.13 10.65
C ILE A 112 13.47 -10.48 11.51
N GLY A 113 12.20 -10.84 11.31
CA GLY A 113 11.09 -10.32 12.12
C GLY A 113 11.24 -10.66 13.61
N LEU A 114 11.65 -11.89 13.94
CA LEU A 114 11.94 -12.29 15.32
C LEU A 114 13.11 -11.49 15.91
N PHE A 115 14.16 -11.22 15.12
CA PHE A 115 15.29 -10.42 15.56
C PHE A 115 14.87 -8.97 15.87
N HIS A 116 14.09 -8.34 15.00
CA HIS A 116 13.53 -6.99 15.25
C HIS A 116 12.62 -6.98 16.49
N GLY A 117 11.69 -7.94 16.57
CA GLY A 117 10.79 -8.06 17.72
C GLY A 117 11.52 -8.28 19.04
N PHE A 118 12.58 -9.09 19.05
CA PHE A 118 13.43 -9.27 20.22
C PHE A 118 14.12 -7.96 20.63
N GLY A 119 14.69 -7.22 19.68
CA GLY A 119 15.34 -5.93 19.95
C GLY A 119 14.38 -4.91 20.56
N ILE A 120 13.16 -4.83 20.04
CA ILE A 120 12.13 -3.91 20.54
C ILE A 120 11.67 -4.34 21.94
N VAL A 121 11.28 -5.60 22.11
CA VAL A 121 10.66 -6.09 23.36
C VAL A 121 11.65 -6.26 24.50
N ARG A 122 12.86 -6.76 24.24
CA ARG A 122 13.84 -7.11 25.30
C ARG A 122 14.93 -6.07 25.49
N MET A 123 15.36 -5.40 24.42
CA MET A 123 16.44 -4.42 24.50
C MET A 123 15.94 -2.97 24.56
N GLY A 124 14.62 -2.75 24.44
CA GLY A 124 14.03 -1.41 24.45
C GLY A 124 14.46 -0.56 23.26
N LEU A 125 14.87 -1.21 22.15
CA LEU A 125 15.20 -0.49 20.93
C LEU A 125 13.94 0.16 20.38
N PRO A 126 14.03 1.41 19.92
CA PRO A 126 12.88 2.05 19.32
C PRO A 126 12.51 1.34 18.01
N PRO A 127 11.21 1.18 17.72
CA PRO A 127 10.71 0.41 16.58
C PRO A 127 10.68 1.27 15.30
N PHE A 128 11.85 1.65 14.79
CA PHE A 128 12.02 2.35 13.50
C PHE A 128 13.22 1.86 12.71
#